data_AF-A0AAD6RUR4-F1
#
_entry.id   AF-A0AAD6RUR4-F1
#
_cell.length_a   1.000
_cell.length_b   1.000
_cell.length_c   1.000
_cell.angle_alpha   90.00
_cell.angle_beta   90.00
_cell.angle_gamma   90.00
#
_symmetry.space_group_name_H-M   'P 1'
#
loop_
_entity.id
_entity.type
_entity.pdbx_description
1 polymer ?
#
loop_
_entity_poly.entity_id
_entity_poly.type
_entity_poly.pdbx_seq_one_letter_code
_entity_poly.pdbx_strand_id
1 'polypeptide(L)'
;MLPLLYQPNPPISSSVPLALQSSPFSSRPVGGSKSAPKCKGGKLDIRNTGAPLVDLSSGEFDISTLQKSIDKALKDWKMQNLYLESVLMSFAETIRNEKEKISIGRSLLVKMEVRKENRNIRDNHRRLLAEKFELKRNLYKALVRDPTLPQEMRELHAYKLAKLPRNSSFTRVRNRCVFTGRPRGVYQLFRMSRLVFRSLASQGLLEGIRKASW
;
A
#
# COMPACT_ATOMS: atom_id res chain seq x y z
N MET A 1 -38.15 -44.87 -25.36
CA MET A 1 -37.30 -44.48 -26.49
C MET A 1 -37.72 -43.10 -26.95
N LEU A 2 -36.88 -42.10 -26.70
CA LEU A 2 -36.78 -40.85 -27.47
C LEU A 2 -35.60 -40.08 -26.88
N PRO A 3 -34.51 -39.94 -27.65
CA PRO A 3 -33.72 -38.74 -27.52
C PRO A 3 -33.43 -38.10 -28.88
N LEU A 4 -33.05 -36.83 -28.79
CA LEU A 4 -32.29 -36.03 -29.75
C LEU A 4 -33.11 -35.15 -30.71
N LEU A 5 -33.46 -33.96 -30.22
CA LEU A 5 -33.31 -32.75 -31.02
C LEU A 5 -32.07 -32.00 -30.50
N TYR A 6 -30.97 -32.17 -31.23
CA TYR A 6 -29.77 -31.37 -31.14
C TYR A 6 -30.02 -30.07 -31.91
N GLN A 7 -29.94 -28.91 -31.25
CA GLN A 7 -29.83 -27.63 -31.94
C GLN A 7 -28.41 -27.08 -31.78
N PRO A 8 -27.72 -26.71 -32.89
CA PRO A 8 -26.41 -26.10 -32.84
C PRO A 8 -26.49 -24.64 -32.39
N ASN A 9 -25.55 -24.22 -31.54
CA ASN A 9 -25.41 -22.82 -31.12
C ASN A 9 -24.99 -21.91 -32.29
N PRO A 10 -25.48 -20.66 -32.34
CA PRO A 10 -25.06 -19.68 -33.35
C PRO A 10 -23.64 -19.15 -33.12
N PRO A 11 -22.92 -18.73 -34.18
CA PRO A 11 -21.54 -18.25 -34.08
C PRO A 11 -21.49 -16.85 -33.45
N ILE A 12 -20.70 -16.70 -32.39
CA ILE A 12 -20.41 -15.40 -31.79
C ILE A 12 -19.42 -14.66 -32.69
N SER A 13 -19.86 -13.55 -33.26
CA SER A 13 -19.08 -12.62 -34.07
C SER A 13 -17.86 -12.11 -33.30
N SER A 14 -16.68 -12.37 -33.86
CA SER A 14 -15.39 -11.86 -33.40
C SER A 14 -15.21 -10.39 -33.77
N SER A 15 -15.27 -9.49 -32.79
CA SER A 15 -14.63 -8.18 -32.89
C SER A 15 -14.35 -7.62 -31.48
N VAL A 16 -13.26 -8.08 -30.88
CA VAL A 16 -12.60 -7.36 -29.78
C VAL A 16 -11.19 -6.99 -30.28
N PRO A 17 -10.83 -5.70 -30.30
CA PRO A 17 -9.58 -5.25 -30.89
C PRO A 17 -8.35 -5.70 -30.08
N LEU A 18 -7.31 -6.11 -30.81
CA LEU A 18 -5.94 -6.29 -30.30
C LEU A 18 -5.40 -4.95 -29.80
N ALA A 19 -5.46 -4.71 -28.50
CA ALA A 19 -4.52 -3.83 -27.81
C ALA A 19 -4.51 -4.20 -26.33
N LEU A 20 -3.39 -4.76 -25.88
CA LEU A 20 -2.85 -4.83 -24.50
C LEU A 20 -2.11 -6.16 -24.28
N GLN A 21 -1.16 -6.45 -25.17
CA GLN A 21 -0.01 -7.28 -24.82
C GLN A 21 1.09 -6.34 -24.32
N SER A 22 1.19 -6.14 -23.01
CA SER A 22 2.46 -5.85 -22.34
C SER A 22 2.32 -6.07 -20.83
N SER A 23 2.92 -7.16 -20.38
CA SER A 23 3.37 -7.51 -19.02
C SER A 23 3.47 -6.38 -17.97
N PRO A 24 3.21 -6.68 -16.67
CA PRO A 24 3.85 -5.97 -15.57
C PRO A 24 4.82 -6.90 -14.84
N PHE A 25 6.02 -7.10 -15.42
CA PHE A 25 7.14 -7.68 -14.67
C PHE A 25 8.51 -7.19 -15.20
N SER A 26 8.84 -5.95 -14.88
CA SER A 26 10.18 -5.41 -14.54
C SER A 26 9.95 -3.90 -14.39
N SER A 27 10.54 -3.11 -13.51
CA SER A 27 11.81 -3.17 -12.80
C SER A 27 11.68 -2.15 -11.66
N ARG A 28 12.29 -2.40 -10.51
CA ARG A 28 12.53 -1.34 -9.51
C ARG A 28 13.35 -0.22 -10.17
N PRO A 29 12.99 1.05 -10.03
CA PRO A 29 13.84 2.14 -10.50
C PRO A 29 15.08 2.21 -9.62
N VAL A 30 16.24 2.06 -10.25
CA VAL A 30 17.56 2.45 -9.73
C VAL A 30 17.61 3.97 -9.70
N GLY A 31 18.26 4.53 -8.67
CA GLY A 31 18.25 5.94 -8.34
C GLY A 31 18.51 6.89 -9.50
N GLY A 32 17.64 7.89 -9.62
CA GLY A 32 17.92 9.15 -10.28
C GLY A 32 18.01 10.23 -9.20
N SER A 33 19.17 10.89 -9.10
CA SER A 33 19.33 12.13 -8.36
C SER A 33 18.31 13.14 -8.87
N LYS A 34 17.27 13.43 -8.09
CA LYS A 34 16.42 14.59 -8.37
C LYS A 34 17.28 15.83 -8.15
N SER A 35 17.67 16.46 -9.26
CA SER A 35 18.17 17.83 -9.27
C SER A 35 17.23 18.72 -8.47
N ALA A 36 17.78 19.50 -7.53
CA ALA A 36 17.06 20.49 -6.76
C ALA A 36 16.26 21.44 -7.68
N PRO A 37 15.07 21.90 -7.26
CA PRO A 37 14.33 22.89 -8.05
C PRO A 37 15.16 24.17 -8.15
N LYS A 38 15.42 24.61 -9.39
CA LYS A 38 16.08 25.87 -9.71
C LYS A 38 15.22 27.01 -9.13
N CYS A 39 15.72 27.71 -8.11
CA CYS A 39 15.13 28.96 -7.65
C CYS A 39 15.20 29.96 -8.81
N LYS A 40 14.09 30.15 -9.54
CA LYS A 40 13.97 31.30 -10.44
C LYS A 40 13.95 32.52 -9.54
N GLY A 41 14.98 33.37 -9.68
CA GLY A 41 15.04 34.67 -9.02
C GLY A 41 13.85 35.52 -9.44
N GLY A 42 12.79 35.48 -8.64
CA GLY A 42 11.78 36.52 -8.63
C GLY A 42 12.32 37.65 -7.76
N LYS A 43 12.57 38.82 -8.36
CA LYS A 43 12.62 40.08 -7.62
C LYS A 43 11.29 40.18 -6.87
N LEU A 44 11.35 40.18 -5.54
CA LEU A 44 10.23 40.62 -4.73
C LEU A 44 10.09 42.12 -4.98
N ASP A 45 9.16 42.50 -5.85
CA ASP A 45 8.74 43.87 -6.05
C ASP A 45 7.99 44.33 -4.80
N ILE A 46 8.66 45.04 -3.89
CA ILE A 46 8.12 45.57 -2.62
C ILE A 46 7.14 46.74 -2.85
N ARG A 47 6.52 46.87 -4.03
CA ARG A 47 5.78 48.10 -4.42
C ARG A 47 4.31 47.88 -4.77
N ASN A 48 3.66 46.83 -4.28
CA ASN A 48 2.21 46.71 -4.50
C ASN A 48 1.45 45.94 -3.40
N THR A 49 1.79 46.18 -2.13
CA THR A 49 0.80 46.03 -1.07
C THR A 49 -0.04 47.31 -1.07
N GLY A 50 -1.27 47.24 -1.56
CA GLY A 50 -2.25 48.33 -1.55
C GLY A 50 -2.69 48.72 -0.14
N ALA A 51 -1.76 49.22 0.67
CA ALA A 51 -2.03 49.88 1.93
C ALA A 51 -2.12 51.38 1.66
N PRO A 52 -3.22 52.06 2.06
CA PRO A 52 -3.36 53.49 1.85
C PRO A 52 -2.32 54.25 2.69
N LEU A 53 -1.68 55.25 2.07
CA LEU A 53 -0.89 56.27 2.76
C LEU A 53 -1.87 57.09 3.60
N VAL A 54 -1.80 56.96 4.93
CA VAL A 54 -2.68 57.71 5.84
C VAL A 54 -1.96 58.98 6.28
N ASP A 55 -2.53 60.12 5.90
CA ASP A 55 -2.07 61.45 6.27
C ASP A 55 -2.12 61.67 7.80
N LEU A 56 -0.98 62.04 8.37
CA LEU A 56 -0.81 62.37 9.79
C LEU A 56 -1.20 63.83 10.04
N SER A 57 -2.48 64.17 9.91
CA SER A 57 -3.00 65.41 10.48
C SER A 57 -4.49 65.30 10.78
N SER A 58 -4.81 65.36 12.08
CA SER A 58 -6.14 65.48 12.71
C SER A 58 -7.13 64.32 12.52
N GLY A 59 -7.41 63.60 13.62
CA GLY A 59 -8.55 62.69 13.75
C GLY A 59 -8.32 61.66 14.85
N GLU A 60 -8.98 61.84 15.99
CA GLU A 60 -8.88 60.96 17.17
C GLU A 60 -9.07 59.49 16.78
N PHE A 61 -8.05 58.66 17.04
CA PHE A 61 -8.19 57.22 16.98
C PHE A 61 -9.02 56.77 18.18
N ASP A 62 -10.34 56.71 17.99
CA ASP A 62 -11.27 56.23 19.01
C ASP A 62 -11.01 54.75 19.30
N ILE A 63 -10.33 54.48 20.42
CA ILE A 63 -10.05 53.15 20.96
C ILE A 63 -11.32 52.28 20.99
N SER A 64 -12.49 52.90 21.18
CA SER A 64 -13.79 52.22 21.20
C SER A 64 -14.20 51.61 19.85
N THR A 65 -13.82 52.23 18.72
CA THR A 65 -14.12 51.72 17.37
C THR A 65 -13.18 50.60 16.97
N LEU A 66 -11.92 50.67 17.41
CA LEU A 66 -10.95 49.59 17.31
C LEU A 66 -11.38 48.38 18.16
N GLN A 67 -11.82 48.61 19.40
CA GLN A 67 -12.29 47.54 20.28
C GLN A 67 -13.50 46.81 19.69
N LYS A 68 -14.48 47.55 19.14
CA LYS A 68 -15.66 46.97 18.46
C LYS A 68 -15.29 46.18 17.20
N SER A 69 -14.27 46.63 16.45
CA SER A 69 -13.79 45.93 15.26
C SER A 69 -13.03 44.65 15.63
N ILE A 70 -12.24 44.69 16.70
CA ILE A 70 -11.57 43.50 17.28
C ILE A 70 -12.63 42.51 17.78
N ASP A 71 -13.61 42.95 18.57
CA ASP A 71 -14.66 42.09 19.11
C ASP A 71 -15.52 41.44 18.02
N LYS A 72 -15.78 42.17 16.93
CA LYS A 72 -16.47 41.64 15.74
C LYS A 72 -15.62 40.58 15.05
N ALA A 73 -14.34 40.86 14.78
CA ALA A 73 -13.42 39.88 14.19
C ALA A 73 -13.26 38.63 15.06
N LEU A 74 -13.28 38.78 16.40
CA LEU A 74 -13.19 37.67 17.36
C LEU A 74 -14.48 36.83 17.40
N LYS A 75 -15.66 37.45 17.22
CA LYS A 75 -16.94 36.74 17.07
C LYS A 75 -17.03 36.01 15.74
N ASP A 76 -16.60 36.63 14.65
CA ASP A 76 -16.59 36.01 13.32
C ASP A 76 -15.60 34.84 13.26
N TRP A 77 -14.43 34.97 13.91
CA TRP A 77 -13.46 33.88 14.09
C TRP A 77 -14.04 32.73 14.92
N LYS A 78 -14.73 33.04 16.03
CA LYS A 78 -15.41 32.03 16.86
C LYS A 78 -16.52 31.29 16.09
N MET A 79 -17.29 31.98 15.25
CA MET A 79 -18.35 31.38 14.43
C MET A 79 -17.80 30.43 13.37
N GLN A 80 -16.68 30.77 12.72
CA GLN A 80 -16.01 29.87 11.77
C GLN A 80 -15.41 28.63 12.48
N ASN A 81 -14.88 28.80 13.69
CA ASN A 81 -14.34 27.70 14.48
C ASN A 81 -15.45 26.72 14.94
N LEU A 82 -16.63 27.21 15.33
CA LEU A 82 -17.78 26.38 15.71
C LEU A 82 -18.30 25.53 14.55
N TYR A 83 -18.31 26.05 13.32
CA TYR A 83 -18.69 25.28 12.14
C TYR A 83 -17.67 24.16 11.85
N LEU A 84 -16.37 24.47 11.90
CA LEU A 84 -15.29 23.49 11.76
C LEU A 84 -15.34 22.41 12.84
N GLU A 85 -15.60 22.78 14.09
CA GLU A 85 -15.78 21.85 15.20
C GLU A 85 -17.01 20.94 14.97
N SER A 86 -18.14 21.48 14.48
CA SER A 86 -19.32 20.66 14.16
C SER A 86 -19.07 19.64 13.04
N VAL A 87 -18.35 20.06 11.99
CA VAL A 87 -17.99 19.20 10.86
C VAL A 87 -17.00 18.13 11.30
N LEU A 88 -15.98 18.50 12.09
CA LEU A 88 -15.03 17.56 12.68
C LEU A 88 -15.70 16.56 13.62
N MET A 89 -16.67 16.99 14.43
CA MET A 89 -17.39 16.10 15.33
C MET A 89 -18.29 15.12 14.56
N SER A 90 -18.96 15.57 13.49
CA SER A 90 -19.75 14.68 12.60
C SER A 90 -18.86 13.67 11.86
N PHE A 91 -17.69 14.10 11.38
CA PHE A 91 -16.71 13.23 10.74
C PHE A 91 -16.11 12.23 11.75
N ALA A 92 -15.81 12.68 12.98
CA ALA A 92 -15.35 11.82 14.06
C ALA A 92 -16.41 10.79 14.50
N GLU A 93 -17.69 11.15 14.46
CA GLU A 93 -18.82 10.24 14.72
C GLU A 93 -18.97 9.19 13.62
N THR A 94 -18.79 9.61 12.36
CA THR A 94 -18.78 8.71 11.20
C THR A 94 -17.64 7.69 11.30
N ILE A 95 -16.44 8.15 11.66
CA ILE A 95 -15.28 7.28 11.93
C ILE A 95 -15.54 6.34 13.12
N ARG A 96 -16.20 6.82 14.18
CA ARG A 96 -16.58 5.98 15.34
C ARG A 96 -17.55 4.88 14.94
N ASN A 97 -18.60 5.20 14.20
CA ASN A 97 -19.59 4.25 13.71
C ASN A 97 -18.99 3.21 12.75
N GLU A 98 -18.06 3.64 11.90
CA GLU A 98 -17.35 2.75 10.98
C GLU A 98 -16.37 1.82 11.72
N LYS A 99 -15.67 2.34 12.74
CA LYS A 99 -14.85 1.52 13.66
C LYS A 99 -15.69 0.53 14.47
N GLU A 100 -16.89 0.90 14.92
CA GLU A 100 -17.82 -0.01 15.60
C GLU A 100 -18.35 -1.10 14.68
N LYS A 101 -18.71 -0.78 13.43
CA LYS A 101 -19.06 -1.79 12.41
C LYS A 101 -17.91 -2.76 12.15
N ILE A 102 -16.68 -2.25 12.07
CA ILE A 102 -15.47 -3.08 11.95
C ILE A 102 -15.24 -3.90 13.23
N SER A 103 -15.53 -3.37 14.41
CA SER A 103 -15.42 -4.04 15.71
C SER A 103 -16.42 -5.18 15.88
N ILE A 104 -17.68 -4.97 15.49
CA ILE A 104 -18.75 -5.97 15.51
C ILE A 104 -18.52 -7.02 14.42
N GLY A 105 -18.03 -6.61 13.24
CA GLY A 105 -17.49 -7.54 12.24
C GLY A 105 -16.29 -8.34 12.76
N ARG A 106 -15.49 -7.76 13.66
CA ARG A 106 -14.37 -8.42 14.39
C ARG A 106 -14.80 -9.32 15.53
N SER A 107 -15.94 -9.09 16.17
CA SER A 107 -16.45 -9.99 17.21
C SER A 107 -17.12 -11.23 16.60
N LEU A 108 -17.68 -11.10 15.39
CA LEU A 108 -18.11 -12.21 14.54
C LEU A 108 -16.96 -12.83 13.73
N LEU A 109 -15.76 -12.25 13.75
CA LEU A 109 -14.54 -12.87 13.22
C LEU A 109 -14.17 -14.06 14.11
N VAL A 110 -14.75 -15.21 13.77
CA VAL A 110 -13.97 -16.39 13.44
C VAL A 110 -12.88 -16.69 14.46
N LYS A 111 -13.19 -17.51 15.46
CA LYS A 111 -12.20 -18.32 16.17
C LYS A 111 -11.55 -19.33 15.20
N MET A 112 -10.96 -18.87 14.10
CA MET A 112 -9.95 -19.65 13.39
C MET A 112 -8.65 -19.31 14.06
N GLU A 113 -8.40 -20.04 15.13
CA GLU A 113 -7.12 -20.00 15.81
C GLU A 113 -6.02 -20.32 14.80
N VAL A 114 -5.08 -19.38 14.65
CA VAL A 114 -3.91 -19.57 13.80
C VAL A 114 -3.11 -20.72 14.39
N ARG A 115 -3.12 -21.88 13.73
CA ARG A 115 -2.45 -23.05 14.27
C ARG A 115 -0.94 -22.79 14.27
N LYS A 116 -0.33 -22.84 15.45
CA LYS A 116 1.12 -22.68 15.62
C LYS A 116 1.86 -23.92 15.11
N GLU A 117 2.07 -23.96 13.80
CA GLU A 117 2.76 -25.06 13.13
C GLU A 117 4.28 -24.85 13.15
N ASN A 118 5.04 -25.81 13.69
CA ASN A 118 6.51 -25.77 13.74
C ASN A 118 7.15 -25.51 12.36
N ARG A 119 6.53 -26.00 11.29
CA ARG A 119 6.99 -25.78 9.91
C ARG A 119 6.84 -24.33 9.46
N ASN A 120 5.80 -23.61 9.92
CA ASN A 120 5.62 -22.19 9.67
C ASN A 120 6.67 -21.38 10.42
N ILE A 121 6.96 -21.72 11.68
CA ILE A 121 8.01 -21.07 12.47
C ILE A 121 9.38 -21.21 11.80
N ARG A 122 9.74 -22.43 11.37
CA ARG A 122 10.98 -22.67 10.62
C ARG A 122 11.04 -21.94 9.28
N ASP A 123 9.89 -21.74 8.62
CA ASP A 123 9.82 -20.99 7.37
C ASP A 123 9.95 -19.49 7.60
N ASN A 124 9.34 -18.98 8.67
CA ASN A 124 9.48 -17.59 9.09
C ASN A 124 10.93 -17.25 9.43
N HIS A 125 11.60 -18.10 10.20
CA HIS A 125 13.04 -17.95 10.48
C HIS A 125 13.88 -17.93 9.19
N ARG A 126 13.52 -18.74 8.19
CA ARG A 126 14.17 -18.70 6.86
C ARG A 126 13.93 -17.39 6.13
N ARG A 127 12.74 -16.79 6.23
CA ARG A 127 12.44 -15.47 5.63
C ARG A 127 13.26 -14.36 6.27
N LEU A 128 13.30 -14.31 7.60
CA LEU A 128 14.10 -13.34 8.36
C LEU A 128 15.59 -13.45 8.00
N LEU A 129 16.10 -14.68 7.93
CA LEU A 129 17.47 -14.92 7.47
C LEU A 129 17.68 -14.51 6.01
N ALA A 130 16.72 -14.77 5.12
CA ALA A 130 16.85 -14.43 3.71
C ALA A 130 16.89 -12.92 3.50
N GLU A 131 16.04 -12.17 4.20
CA GLU A 131 16.03 -10.71 4.23
C GLU A 131 17.37 -10.16 4.73
N LYS A 132 17.86 -10.67 5.87
CA LYS A 132 19.15 -10.24 6.45
C LYS A 132 20.34 -10.37 5.49
N PHE A 133 20.35 -11.40 4.65
CA PHE A 133 21.47 -11.70 3.74
C PHE A 133 21.19 -11.43 2.26
N GLU A 134 20.08 -10.75 1.94
CA GLU A 134 19.64 -10.52 0.56
C GLU A 134 20.67 -9.73 -0.24
N LEU A 135 21.01 -8.53 0.25
CA LEU A 135 21.95 -7.63 -0.41
C LEU A 135 23.33 -8.29 -0.60
N LYS A 136 23.85 -8.93 0.46
CA LYS A 136 25.15 -9.60 0.44
C LYS A 136 25.21 -10.72 -0.59
N ARG A 137 24.14 -11.53 -0.70
CA ARG A 137 24.06 -12.57 -1.74
C ARG A 137 23.96 -12.00 -3.14
N ASN A 138 23.17 -10.96 -3.33
CA ASN A 138 22.99 -10.35 -4.65
C ASN A 138 24.30 -9.74 -5.14
N LEU A 139 25.04 -9.06 -4.27
CA LEU A 139 26.37 -8.54 -4.57
C LEU A 139 27.35 -9.66 -4.96
N TYR A 140 27.47 -10.72 -4.15
CA TYR A 140 28.37 -11.82 -4.49
C TYR A 140 27.97 -12.56 -5.77
N LYS A 141 26.67 -12.71 -6.02
CA LYS A 141 26.19 -13.31 -7.27
C LYS A 141 26.47 -12.44 -8.49
N ALA A 142 26.40 -11.11 -8.37
CA ALA A 142 26.77 -10.20 -9.45
C ALA A 142 28.25 -10.37 -9.79
N LEU A 143 29.14 -10.22 -8.79
CA LEU A 143 30.59 -10.33 -8.96
C LEU A 143 31.04 -11.68 -9.52
N VAL A 144 30.38 -12.78 -9.14
CA VAL A 144 30.68 -14.12 -9.68
C VAL A 144 30.22 -14.25 -11.14
N ARG A 145 29.15 -13.57 -11.54
CA ARG A 145 28.60 -13.64 -12.90
C ARG A 145 29.33 -12.73 -13.89
N ASP A 146 29.96 -11.66 -13.42
CA ASP A 146 30.62 -10.67 -14.26
C ASP A 146 31.87 -11.27 -14.94
N PRO A 147 31.91 -11.39 -16.28
CA PRO A 147 33.02 -12.03 -16.99
C PRO A 147 34.26 -11.14 -17.13
N THR A 148 34.14 -9.83 -16.87
CA THR A 148 35.22 -8.85 -16.97
C THR A 148 36.18 -8.89 -15.78
N LEU A 149 35.75 -9.47 -14.66
CA LEU A 149 36.57 -9.58 -13.45
C LEU A 149 37.61 -10.71 -13.60
N PRO A 150 38.80 -10.55 -12.99
CA PRO A 150 39.80 -11.59 -12.96
C PRO A 150 39.26 -12.85 -12.25
N GLN A 151 39.73 -14.01 -12.70
CA GLN A 151 39.27 -15.31 -12.23
C GLN A 151 39.37 -15.45 -10.71
N GLU A 152 40.51 -15.06 -10.12
CA GLU A 152 40.77 -15.15 -8.69
C GLU A 152 39.71 -14.42 -7.84
N MET A 153 39.27 -13.24 -8.29
CA MET A 153 38.23 -12.47 -7.60
C MET A 153 36.88 -13.16 -7.68
N ARG A 154 36.53 -13.74 -8.83
CA ARG A 154 35.29 -14.52 -8.98
C ARG A 154 35.28 -15.73 -8.06
N GLU A 155 36.39 -16.46 -7.97
CA GLU A 155 36.54 -17.62 -7.09
C GLU A 155 36.44 -17.23 -5.61
N LEU A 156 37.08 -16.13 -5.21
CA LEU A 156 36.97 -15.59 -3.85
C LEU A 156 35.52 -15.26 -3.49
N HIS A 157 34.76 -14.63 -4.40
CA HIS A 157 33.36 -14.31 -4.17
C HIS A 157 32.45 -15.54 -4.21
N ALA A 158 32.78 -16.56 -5.02
CA ALA A 158 32.11 -17.85 -5.02
C ALA A 158 32.30 -18.57 -3.67
N TYR A 159 33.51 -18.58 -3.13
CA TYR A 159 33.80 -19.10 -1.79
C TYR A 159 33.03 -18.35 -0.70
N LYS A 160 33.02 -17.01 -0.74
CA LYS A 160 32.24 -16.17 0.20
C LYS A 160 30.74 -16.44 0.09
N LEU A 161 30.22 -16.67 -1.11
CA LEU A 161 28.81 -17.02 -1.35
C LEU A 161 28.47 -18.40 -0.75
N ALA A 162 29.35 -19.38 -0.90
CA ALA A 162 29.19 -20.72 -0.34
C ALA A 162 29.24 -20.73 1.20
N LYS A 163 30.04 -19.84 1.81
CA LYS A 163 30.16 -19.70 3.27
C LYS A 163 28.90 -19.14 3.95
N LEU A 164 28.00 -18.47 3.21
CA LEU A 164 26.76 -17.92 3.78
C LEU A 164 25.81 -19.04 4.24
N PRO A 165 25.01 -18.82 5.31
CA PRO A 165 24.15 -19.87 5.85
C PRO A 165 23.16 -20.37 4.80
N ARG A 166 23.06 -21.70 4.61
CA ARG A 166 22.23 -22.31 3.57
C ARG A 166 20.76 -21.86 3.61
N ASN A 167 20.24 -21.64 4.82
CA ASN A 167 18.85 -21.27 5.07
C ASN A 167 18.49 -19.82 4.73
N SER A 168 19.47 -18.94 4.50
CA SER A 168 19.20 -17.58 4.05
C SER A 168 18.95 -17.47 2.53
N SER A 169 18.98 -18.58 1.78
CA SER A 169 18.64 -18.53 0.36
C SER A 169 17.13 -18.41 0.15
N PHE A 170 16.70 -17.44 -0.66
CA PHE A 170 15.29 -17.22 -1.00
C PHE A 170 14.63 -18.45 -1.62
N THR A 171 15.38 -19.26 -2.39
CA THR A 171 14.88 -20.51 -3.01
C THR A 171 14.34 -21.51 -1.98
N ARG A 172 14.77 -21.45 -0.72
CA ARG A 172 14.34 -22.37 0.35
C ARG A 172 13.08 -21.90 1.09
N VAL A 173 12.64 -20.66 0.86
CA VAL A 173 11.40 -20.13 1.41
C VAL A 173 10.22 -20.75 0.65
N ARG A 174 9.15 -21.14 1.36
CA ARG A 174 7.93 -21.62 0.71
C ARG A 174 6.73 -20.81 1.15
N ASN A 175 5.81 -20.58 0.22
CA ASN A 175 4.52 -20.02 0.54
C ASN A 175 3.69 -21.06 1.31
N ARG A 176 3.31 -20.75 2.55
CA ARG A 176 2.49 -21.61 3.42
C ARG A 176 1.22 -20.87 3.81
N CYS A 177 0.16 -21.63 4.07
CA CYS A 177 -1.07 -21.07 4.63
C CYS A 177 -0.81 -20.52 6.04
N VAL A 178 -1.30 -19.32 6.32
CA VAL A 178 -1.19 -18.68 7.65
C VAL A 178 -1.94 -19.50 8.71
N PHE A 179 -3.18 -19.88 8.43
CA PHE A 179 -4.05 -20.58 9.39
C PHE A 179 -3.66 -22.05 9.65
N THR A 180 -3.33 -22.80 8.59
CA THR A 180 -3.14 -24.26 8.67
C THR A 180 -1.70 -24.72 8.47
N GLY A 181 -0.80 -23.86 7.99
CA GLY A 181 0.58 -24.25 7.64
C GLY A 181 0.72 -25.16 6.40
N ARG A 182 -0.39 -25.42 5.68
CA ARG A 182 -0.41 -26.23 4.46
C ARG A 182 0.59 -25.68 3.42
N PRO A 183 1.49 -26.51 2.87
CA PRO A 183 2.55 -26.05 1.96
C PRO A 183 2.13 -25.89 0.50
N ARG A 184 0.99 -26.43 0.09
CA ARG A 184 0.54 -26.49 -1.32
C ARG A 184 -0.89 -26.01 -1.46
N GLY A 185 -1.25 -25.56 -2.67
CA GLY A 185 -2.58 -25.02 -2.95
C GLY A 185 -2.89 -23.81 -2.07
N VAL A 186 -1.93 -22.89 -1.99
CA VAL A 186 -2.03 -21.64 -1.24
C VAL A 186 -2.19 -20.52 -2.26
N TYR A 187 -3.25 -19.73 -2.14
CA TYR A 187 -3.41 -18.54 -2.97
C TYR A 187 -2.43 -17.46 -2.51
N GLN A 188 -1.65 -16.90 -3.43
CA GLN A 188 -0.59 -15.93 -3.09
C GLN A 188 -1.15 -14.61 -2.56
N LEU A 189 -2.28 -14.15 -3.12
CA LEU A 189 -2.96 -12.93 -2.70
C LEU A 189 -3.46 -13.03 -1.26
N PHE A 190 -4.25 -14.07 -0.97
CA PHE A 190 -4.87 -14.25 0.34
C PHE A 190 -3.96 -14.89 1.39
N ARG A 191 -2.85 -15.52 1.00
CA ARG A 191 -1.95 -16.30 1.88
C ARG A 191 -2.64 -17.43 2.65
N MET A 192 -3.75 -17.93 2.11
CA MET A 192 -4.54 -19.03 2.67
C MET A 192 -4.54 -20.26 1.78
N SER A 193 -4.75 -21.44 2.37
CA SER A 193 -4.95 -22.67 1.61
C SER A 193 -6.33 -22.67 0.96
N ARG A 194 -6.46 -23.38 -0.16
CA ARG A 194 -7.74 -23.55 -0.88
C ARG A 194 -8.90 -24.03 0.01
N LEU A 195 -8.60 -24.82 1.05
CA LEU A 195 -9.60 -25.39 1.96
C LEU A 195 -10.17 -24.30 2.87
N VAL A 196 -9.27 -23.54 3.51
CA VAL A 196 -9.65 -22.41 4.37
C VAL A 196 -10.36 -21.34 3.54
N PHE A 197 -9.80 -21.01 2.38
CA PHE A 197 -10.41 -20.06 1.46
C PHE A 197 -11.84 -20.46 1.08
N ARG A 198 -12.08 -21.73 0.73
CA ARG A 198 -13.42 -22.21 0.37
C ARG A 198 -14.38 -22.16 1.56
N SER A 199 -13.93 -22.51 2.77
CA SER A 199 -14.74 -22.42 3.98
C SER A 199 -15.15 -20.97 4.27
N LEU A 200 -14.20 -20.04 4.20
CA LEU A 200 -14.45 -18.62 4.45
C LEU A 200 -15.33 -17.98 3.37
N ALA A 201 -15.11 -18.34 2.10
CA ALA A 201 -15.94 -17.88 1.00
C ALA A 201 -17.39 -18.38 1.12
N SER A 202 -17.58 -19.65 1.49
CA SER A 202 -18.92 -20.22 1.73
C SER A 202 -19.63 -19.59 2.93
N GLN A 203 -18.88 -19.12 3.93
CA GLN A 203 -19.42 -18.38 5.08
C GLN A 203 -19.69 -16.90 4.76
N GLY A 204 -19.32 -16.40 3.58
CA GLY A 204 -19.51 -14.99 3.20
C GLY A 204 -18.56 -14.02 3.91
N LEU A 205 -17.49 -14.51 4.54
CA LEU A 205 -16.53 -13.69 5.28
C LEU A 205 -15.49 -13.00 4.38
N LEU A 206 -15.41 -13.41 3.11
CA LEU A 206 -14.52 -12.82 2.13
C LEU A 206 -15.31 -11.88 1.21
N GLU A 207 -14.98 -10.61 1.27
CA GLU A 207 -15.62 -9.56 0.49
C GLU A 207 -15.36 -9.75 -1.02
N GLY A 208 -16.41 -9.52 -1.83
CA GLY A 208 -16.33 -9.60 -3.29
C GLY A 208 -16.19 -11.01 -3.86
N ILE A 209 -16.26 -12.06 -3.05
CA ILE A 209 -16.14 -13.45 -3.51
C ILE A 209 -17.53 -14.08 -3.64
N ARG A 210 -17.89 -14.44 -4.86
CA ARG A 210 -19.13 -15.16 -5.17
C ARG A 210 -18.82 -16.40 -5.98
N LYS A 211 -19.67 -17.43 -5.87
CA LYS A 211 -19.58 -18.59 -6.75
C LYS A 211 -19.86 -18.13 -8.18
N ALA A 212 -18.97 -18.46 -9.12
CA ALA A 212 -19.21 -18.20 -10.53
C ALA A 212 -20.39 -19.07 -11.02
N SER A 213 -21.34 -18.43 -11.70
CA SER A 213 -22.42 -19.08 -12.45
C SER A 213 -22.37 -18.55 -13.87
N TRP A 214 -22.29 -19.46 -14.83
CA TRP A 214 -22.37 -19.20 -16.26
C TRP A 214 -23.52 -20.01 -16.84
#